data_AF-A0A950WKP4-F1
#
_entry.id   AF-A0A950WKP4-F1
#
_cell.length_a   1.000
_cell.length_b   1.000
_cell.length_c   1.000
_cell.angle_alpha   90.00
_cell.angle_beta   90.00
_cell.angle_gamma   90.00
#
_symmetry.space_group_name_H-M   'P 1'
#
loop_
_entity.id
_entity.type
_entity.pdbx_description
1 polymer ?
#
loop_
_entity_poly.entity_id
_entity_poly.type
_entity_poly.pdbx_seq_one_letter_code
_entity_poly.pdbx_strand_id
1 'polypeptide(L)'
;IVPSYAIIVREYFSPREAATRLGIILMATLFGMALGGWMSGVIFDYTGSYRAAFLNGIAWNVLNVSIALWLILRPRRLSLATA
;
A
#
# COMPACT_ATOMS: atom_id res chain seq x y z
N ILE A 1 6.00 9.71 3.28
CA ILE A 1 5.40 8.58 2.53
C ILE A 1 6.10 8.40 1.18
N VAL A 2 5.95 9.33 0.22
CA VAL A 2 6.56 9.19 -1.13
C VAL A 2 8.09 8.99 -1.11
N PRO A 3 8.88 9.75 -0.31
CA PRO A 3 10.33 9.53 -0.23
C PRO A 3 10.70 8.14 0.30
N SER A 4 9.89 7.60 1.22
CA SER A 4 10.12 6.29 1.84
C SER A 4 10.00 5.16 0.82
N TYR A 5 9.08 5.25 -0.15
CA TYR A 5 8.95 4.26 -1.22
C TYR A 5 10.20 4.20 -2.10
N ALA A 6 10.76 5.36 -2.45
CA ALA A 6 11.99 5.43 -3.23
C ALA A 6 13.18 4.85 -2.47
N ILE A 7 13.30 5.10 -1.16
CA ILE A 7 14.35 4.53 -0.31
C ILE A 7 14.23 3.01 -0.25
N ILE A 8 13.05 2.48 0.06
CA ILE A 8 12.81 1.03 0.16
C ILE A 8 13.12 0.33 -1.17
N VAL A 9 12.66 0.89 -2.30
CA VAL A 9 12.92 0.27 -3.61
C VAL A 9 14.42 0.24 -3.92
N ARG A 10 15.14 1.32 -3.60
CA ARG A 10 16.59 1.40 -3.81
C ARG A 10 17.39 0.48 -2.90
N GLU A 11 16.87 0.16 -1.73
CA GLU A 11 17.55 -0.69 -0.74
C GLU A 11 17.32 -2.19 -0.98
N TYR A 12 16.15 -2.58 -1.50
CA TYR A 12 15.77 -3.98 -1.68
C TYR A 12 15.84 -4.51 -3.12
N PHE A 13 15.95 -3.64 -4.13
CA PHE A 13 15.97 -4.04 -5.54
C PHE A 13 17.18 -3.50 -6.31
N SER A 14 17.52 -4.17 -7.41
CA SER A 14 18.61 -3.74 -8.27
C SER A 14 18.32 -2.35 -8.87
N PRO A 15 19.35 -1.50 -9.08
CA PRO A 15 19.17 -0.18 -9.67
C PRO A 15 18.55 -0.20 -11.07
N ARG A 16 18.75 -1.29 -11.83
CA ARG A 16 18.22 -1.44 -13.19
C ARG A 16 16.69 -1.48 -13.24
N GLU A 17 16.05 -1.99 -12.19
CA GLU A 17 14.58 -2.14 -12.12
C GLU A 17 13.92 -1.12 -11.19
N ALA A 18 14.71 -0.31 -10.48
CA ALA A 18 14.21 0.60 -9.45
C ALA A 18 13.21 1.62 -10.01
N ALA A 19 13.47 2.16 -11.21
CA ALA A 19 12.59 3.14 -11.85
C ALA A 19 11.22 2.54 -12.20
N THR A 20 11.20 1.34 -12.80
CA THR A 20 9.95 0.66 -13.17
C THR A 20 9.14 0.28 -11.94
N ARG A 21 9.78 -0.28 -10.91
CA ARG A 21 9.12 -0.66 -9.64
C ARG A 21 8.54 0.56 -8.93
N LEU A 22 9.30 1.66 -8.86
CA LEU A 22 8.82 2.91 -8.28
C LEU A 22 7.64 3.47 -9.09
N GLY A 23 7.71 3.44 -10.42
CA GLY A 23 6.62 3.84 -11.30
C GLY A 23 5.33 3.07 -11.03
N ILE A 24 5.41 1.74 -10.93
CA ILE A 24 4.25 0.89 -10.60
C ILE A 24 3.66 1.26 -9.23
N ILE A 25 4.50 1.46 -8.21
CA ILE A 25 4.04 1.87 -6.86
C ILE A 25 3.30 3.21 -6.93
N LEU A 26 3.85 4.19 -7.66
CA LEU A 26 3.23 5.50 -7.79
C LEU A 26 1.90 5.44 -8.56
N MET A 27 1.82 4.64 -9.62
CA MET A 27 0.57 4.43 -10.36
C MET A 27 -0.50 3.76 -9.50
N ALA A 28 -0.14 2.71 -8.76
CA ALA A 28 -1.04 2.07 -7.81
C ALA A 28 -1.50 3.04 -6.71
N THR A 29 -0.61 3.93 -6.25
CA THR A 29 -0.95 4.95 -5.25
C THR A 29 -1.96 5.96 -5.80
N LEU A 30 -1.72 6.50 -7.01
CA LEU A 30 -2.62 7.45 -7.65
C LEU A 30 -4.00 6.81 -7.92
N PHE A 31 -4.00 5.57 -8.42
CA PHE A 31 -5.23 4.81 -8.61
C PHE A 31 -5.99 4.65 -7.28
N GLY A 32 -5.29 4.28 -6.20
CA GLY A 32 -5.89 4.18 -4.87
C GLY A 32 -6.49 5.48 -4.36
N MET A 33 -5.84 6.63 -4.59
CA MET A 33 -6.37 7.95 -4.22
C MET A 33 -7.66 8.28 -4.98
N ALA A 34 -7.68 8.05 -6.29
CA ALA A 34 -8.86 8.28 -7.12
C ALA A 34 -10.02 7.35 -6.73
N LEU A 35 -9.72 6.05 -6.61
CA LEU A 35 -10.70 5.03 -6.22
C LEU A 35 -11.27 5.29 -4.83
N GLY A 36 -10.43 5.65 -3.86
CA GLY A 36 -10.86 5.91 -2.49
C GLY A 36 -11.84 7.08 -2.38
N GLY A 37 -11.58 8.18 -3.09
CA GLY A 37 -12.50 9.32 -3.15
C GLY A 37 -13.84 8.96 -3.81
N TRP A 38 -13.78 8.30 -4.97
CA TRP A 38 -14.98 7.88 -5.70
C TRP A 38 -15.84 6.90 -4.89
N MET A 39 -15.22 5.84 -4.34
CA MET A 39 -15.93 4.83 -3.54
C MET A 39 -16.55 5.42 -2.28
N SER A 40 -15.88 6.37 -1.62
CA SER A 40 -16.44 7.07 -0.46
C SER A 40 -17.68 7.89 -0.82
N GLY A 41 -17.68 8.53 -2.00
CA GLY A 41 -18.84 9.22 -2.56
C GLY A 41 -20.00 8.25 -2.82
N VAL A 42 -19.73 7.14 -3.51
CA VAL A 42 -20.73 6.09 -3.76
C VAL A 42 -21.31 5.53 -2.45
N ILE A 43 -20.48 5.28 -1.44
CA ILE A 43 -20.94 4.83 -0.12
C ILE A 43 -21.84 5.88 0.51
N PHE A 44 -21.51 7.16 0.40
CA PHE A 44 -22.35 8.23 0.92
C PHE A 44 -23.69 8.29 0.17
N ASP A 45 -23.69 8.17 -1.16
CA ASP A 45 -24.91 8.19 -1.97
C ASP A 45 -25.88 7.06 -1.59
N TYR A 46 -25.36 5.86 -1.27
CA TYR A 46 -26.19 4.73 -0.84
C TYR A 46 -26.60 4.76 0.64
N THR A 47 -25.77 5.31 1.53
CA THR A 47 -26.02 5.24 2.99
C THR A 47 -26.53 6.55 3.60
N GLY A 48 -26.40 7.67 2.89
CA GLY A 48 -26.68 9.02 3.39
C GLY A 48 -25.78 9.46 4.56
N SER A 49 -24.73 8.72 4.89
CA SER A 49 -23.94 8.92 6.12
C SER A 49 -22.44 8.87 5.88
N TYR A 50 -21.76 9.95 6.24
CA TYR A 50 -20.29 10.00 6.21
C TYR A 50 -19.63 9.04 7.19
N ARG A 51 -20.35 8.53 8.20
CA ARG A 51 -19.82 7.54 9.14
C ARG A 51 -19.48 6.23 8.42
N ALA A 52 -20.29 5.81 7.44
CA ALA A 52 -20.04 4.62 6.66
C ALA A 52 -18.81 4.78 5.74
N ALA A 53 -18.67 5.94 5.11
CA ALA A 53 -17.47 6.28 4.34
C ALA A 53 -16.21 6.30 5.22
N PHE A 54 -16.30 6.85 6.43
CA PHE A 54 -15.20 6.83 7.39
C PHE A 54 -14.81 5.42 7.83
N LEU A 55 -15.81 4.57 8.12
CA LEU A 55 -15.57 3.17 8.49
C LEU A 55 -14.89 2.39 7.35
N ASN A 56 -15.27 2.65 6.10
CA ASN A 56 -14.58 2.10 4.93
C ASN A 56 -13.11 2.53 4.90
N GLY A 57 -12.81 3.82 5.11
CA GLY A 57 -11.44 4.32 5.19
C GLY A 57 -10.63 3.67 6.33
N ILE A 58 -11.24 3.43 7.49
CA ILE A 58 -10.61 2.71 8.61
C ILE A 58 -10.29 1.27 8.19
N ALA A 59 -11.22 0.57 7.53
CA ALA A 59 -10.99 -0.80 7.06
C ALA A 59 -9.79 -0.90 6.11
N TRP A 60 -9.62 0.06 5.18
CA TRP A 60 -8.44 0.11 4.30
C TRP A 60 -7.13 0.35 5.05
N ASN A 61 -7.15 1.15 6.13
CA ASN A 61 -5.96 1.35 6.96
C ASN A 61 -5.62 0.10 7.76
N VAL A 62 -6.62 -0.59 8.32
CA VAL A 62 -6.43 -1.87 9.02
C VAL A 62 -5.82 -2.91 8.07
N LEU A 63 -6.28 -2.95 6.81
CA LEU A 63 -5.69 -3.81 5.78
C LEU A 63 -4.21 -3.47 5.50
N ASN A 64 -3.86 -2.18 5.41
CA ASN A 64 -2.46 -1.78 5.21
C ASN A 64 -1.57 -2.20 6.39
N VAL A 65 -2.02 -1.97 7.62
CA VAL A 65 -1.30 -2.35 8.84
C VAL A 65 -1.15 -3.86 8.94
N SER A 66 -2.20 -4.63 8.61
CA SER A 66 -2.13 -6.10 8.66
C SER A 66 -1.12 -6.66 7.65
N ILE A 67 -1.04 -6.10 6.44
CA ILE A 67 -0.03 -6.47 5.44
C ILE A 67 1.38 -6.14 5.97
N ALA A 68 1.59 -4.94 6.53
CA ALA A 68 2.88 -4.53 7.07
C ALA A 68 3.33 -5.44 8.23
N LEU A 69 2.42 -5.71 9.18
CA LEU A 69 2.68 -6.63 10.30
C LEU A 69 2.99 -8.04 9.80
N TRP A 70 2.23 -8.54 8.83
CA TRP A 70 2.50 -9.84 8.22
C TRP A 70 3.87 -9.91 7.57
N LEU A 71 4.28 -8.88 6.81
CA LEU A 71 5.62 -8.82 6.20
C LEU A 71 6.75 -8.78 7.24
N ILE A 72 6.54 -8.11 8.38
CA ILE A 72 7.51 -8.01 9.47
C ILE A 72 7.61 -9.33 10.24
N LEU A 73 6.47 -9.96 10.55
CA LEU A 73 6.39 -11.18 11.35
C LEU A 73 6.66 -12.45 10.53
N ARG A 74 6.65 -12.37 9.20
CA ARG A 74 6.95 -13.49 8.31
C ARG A 74 8.36 -14.01 8.61
N PRO A 75 8.51 -15.30 9.02
CA PRO A 75 9.82 -15.90 9.22
C PRO A 75 10.64 -15.72 7.96
N ARG A 76 11.72 -14.93 8.05
CA ARG A 76 12.74 -14.91 7.01
C ARG A 76 13.32 -16.32 7.05
N ARG A 77 12.92 -17.17 6.09
CA ARG A 77 13.76 -18.30 5.69
C ARG A 77 15.05 -17.64 5.24
N LEU A 78 15.98 -17.49 6.17
CA LEU A 78 17.36 -17.14 5.90
C LEU A 78 17.76 -18.08 4.78
N SER A 79 17.91 -17.52 3.59
CA SER A 79 18.69 -18.16 2.55
C SER A 79 20.10 -18.21 3.11
N LEU A 80 20.35 -19.22 3.94
CA LEU A 80 21.67 -19.78 4.17
C LEU A 80 22.10 -20.40 2.84
N ALA A 81 22.32 -19.54 1.84
CA ALA A 81 23.18 -19.87 0.73
C ALA A 81 24.59 -19.66 1.28
N THR A 82 25.05 -20.76 1.87
CA THR A 82 26.44 -21.20 2.09
C THR A 82 27.53 -20.36 1.42
N ALA A 83 28.56 -20.14 2.23
CA ALA A 83 29.94 -19.75 1.92
C ALA A 83 30.50 -20.20 0.56
#